data_AF-A0A6S6T9X2-F1
#
_entry.id   AF-A0A6S6T9X2-F1
#
_cell.length_a   1.000
_cell.length_b   1.000
_cell.length_c   1.000
_cell.angle_alpha   90.00
_cell.angle_beta   90.00
_cell.angle_gamma   90.00
#
_symmetry.space_group_name_H-M   'P 1'
#
loop_
_entity.id
_entity.type
_entity.pdbx_description
1 polymer ?
#
loop_
_entity_poly.entity_id
_entity_poly.type
_entity_poly.pdbx_seq_one_letter_code
_entity_poly.pdbx_strand_id
1 'polypeptide(L)'
;MCQNDTYEGLAMTTSSPRITARVSLDTQELLSKAAALSGISSINSFVLSAAIEKANKIMEREETLKLSKRDAMLLLEALDRPAKANKKLSEAFKAYEEKKL
;
A
#
# COMPACT_ATOMS: atom_id res chain seq x y z
N MET A 1 12.74 30.31 -36.41
CA MET A 1 11.82 29.48 -35.61
C MET A 1 12.59 28.21 -35.29
N CYS A 2 13.20 28.07 -34.09
CA CYS A 2 12.57 27.83 -32.78
C CYS A 2 11.71 26.55 -32.85
N GLN A 3 11.91 25.45 -32.12
CA GLN A 3 12.63 25.10 -30.87
C GLN A 3 13.08 23.60 -30.97
N ASN A 4 14.18 23.10 -30.38
CA ASN A 4 14.45 22.84 -28.94
C ASN A 4 13.31 22.00 -28.29
N ASP A 5 13.47 20.87 -27.59
CA ASP A 5 14.55 20.29 -26.80
C ASP A 5 14.29 18.78 -26.58
N THR A 6 15.37 18.00 -26.54
CA THR A 6 15.71 16.99 -25.52
C THR A 6 14.59 16.14 -24.86
N TYR A 7 14.55 14.86 -25.20
CA TYR A 7 14.39 13.80 -24.18
C TYR A 7 15.44 12.72 -24.44
N GLU A 8 16.60 13.00 -23.84
CA GLU A 8 17.76 12.14 -23.64
C GLU A 8 17.35 10.80 -23.02
N GLY A 9 18.14 9.77 -23.34
CA GLY A 9 17.80 8.38 -23.13
C GLY A 9 17.51 7.98 -21.69
N LEU A 10 16.44 7.20 -21.50
CA LEU A 10 16.42 6.19 -20.45
C LEU A 10 17.24 4.99 -20.93
N ALA A 11 18.55 5.05 -20.70
CA ALA A 11 19.34 3.84 -20.60
C ALA A 11 18.63 2.89 -19.61
N MET A 12 18.19 1.72 -20.08
CA MET A 12 17.79 0.64 -19.20
C MET A 12 19.00 0.25 -18.36
N THR A 13 19.13 0.89 -17.19
CA THR A 13 19.97 0.37 -16.13
C THR A 13 19.34 -0.94 -15.70
N THR A 14 19.99 -2.04 -16.04
CA THR A 14 19.65 -3.41 -15.65
C THR A 14 19.88 -3.65 -14.14
N SER A 15 19.66 -2.64 -13.31
CA SER A 15 19.89 -2.69 -11.87
C SER A 15 18.55 -2.73 -11.16
N SER A 16 18.07 -3.95 -10.88
CA SER A 16 16.94 -4.15 -9.98
C SER A 16 17.27 -3.53 -8.61
N PRO A 17 16.35 -2.78 -7.97
CA PRO A 17 16.57 -2.23 -6.64
C PRO A 17 16.89 -3.36 -5.65
N ARG A 18 17.95 -3.16 -4.84
CA ARG A 18 18.42 -4.15 -3.86
C ARG A 18 18.06 -3.72 -2.45
N ILE A 19 17.57 -4.67 -1.66
CA ILE A 19 17.34 -4.49 -0.23
C ILE A 19 18.59 -5.01 0.49
N THR A 20 19.24 -4.16 1.27
CA THR A 20 20.39 -4.55 2.11
C THR A 20 20.14 -4.08 3.54
N ALA A 21 20.44 -4.95 4.50
CA ALA A 21 20.28 -4.66 5.92
C ALA A 21 21.46 -5.27 6.69
N ARG A 22 21.97 -4.53 7.68
CA ARG A 22 22.94 -5.07 8.63
C ARG A 22 22.20 -5.79 9.73
N VAL A 23 22.66 -7.00 10.07
CA VAL A 23 22.09 -7.83 11.13
C VAL A 23 23.18 -8.18 12.13
N SER A 24 22.80 -8.34 13.41
CA SER A 24 23.68 -8.92 14.41
C SER A 24 23.85 -10.42 14.19
N LEU A 25 24.88 -11.01 14.81
CA LEU A 25 25.10 -12.47 14.82
C LEU A 25 23.85 -13.21 15.32
N ASP A 26 23.29 -12.81 16.46
CA ASP A 26 22.08 -13.41 17.03
C ASP A 26 20.89 -13.38 16.06
N THR A 27 20.73 -12.26 15.34
CA THR A 27 19.66 -12.12 14.34
C THR A 27 19.90 -13.03 13.14
N GLN A 28 21.16 -13.14 12.69
CA GLN A 28 21.54 -14.01 11.59
C GLN A 28 21.28 -15.49 11.94
N GLU A 29 21.64 -15.92 13.16
CA GLU A 29 21.38 -17.28 13.64
C GLU A 29 19.88 -17.57 13.74
N LEU A 30 19.09 -16.63 14.28
CA LEU A 30 17.64 -16.74 14.35
C LEU A 30 17.02 -16.92 12.95
N LEU A 31 17.40 -16.07 12.00
CA LEU A 31 16.89 -16.12 10.63
C LEU A 31 17.32 -17.40 9.91
N SER A 32 18.56 -17.86 10.12
CA SER A 32 19.07 -19.12 9.57
C SER A 32 18.25 -20.32 10.06
N LYS A 33 18.01 -20.39 11.37
CA LYS A 33 17.20 -21.46 11.97
C LYS A 33 15.75 -21.43 11.48
N ALA A 34 15.15 -20.24 11.40
CA ALA A 34 13.78 -20.08 10.88
C ALA A 34 13.67 -20.47 9.40
N ALA A 35 14.67 -20.12 8.59
CA ALA A 35 14.74 -20.51 7.18
C ALA A 35 14.80 -22.04 7.03
N ALA A 36 15.67 -22.70 7.80
CA ALA A 36 15.79 -24.16 7.80
C ALA A 36 14.47 -24.85 8.19
N LEU A 37 13.77 -24.35 9.22
CA LEU A 37 12.46 -24.88 9.65
C LEU A 37 11.37 -24.66 8.60
N SER A 38 11.47 -23.59 7.82
CA SER A 38 10.50 -23.26 6.76
C SER A 38 10.82 -23.95 5.43
N GLY A 39 11.87 -24.78 5.36
CA GLY A 39 12.32 -25.44 4.13
C GLY A 39 12.98 -24.50 3.12
N ILE A 40 13.38 -23.30 3.54
CA ILE A 40 14.00 -22.29 2.68
C ILE A 40 15.53 -22.38 2.83
N SER A 41 16.23 -22.55 1.71
CA SER A 41 17.67 -22.83 1.68
C SER A 41 18.57 -21.62 1.92
N SER A 42 18.04 -20.39 1.84
CA SER A 42 18.82 -19.15 1.95
C SER A 42 18.14 -18.13 2.86
N ILE A 43 18.92 -17.48 3.72
CA ILE A 43 18.47 -16.37 4.57
C ILE A 43 17.86 -15.25 3.73
N ASN A 44 18.47 -14.93 2.57
CA ASN A 44 17.96 -13.85 1.71
C ASN A 44 16.57 -14.16 1.16
N SER A 45 16.36 -15.40 0.71
CA SER A 45 15.06 -15.86 0.22
C SER A 45 14.01 -15.88 1.34
N PHE A 46 14.42 -16.28 2.55
CA PHE A 46 13.56 -16.26 3.72
C PHE A 46 13.12 -14.84 4.09
N VAL A 47 14.07 -13.90 4.18
CA VAL A 47 13.79 -12.50 4.51
C VAL A 47 12.88 -11.86 3.46
N LEU A 48 13.14 -12.11 2.17
CA LEU A 48 12.29 -11.60 1.09
C LEU A 48 10.86 -12.16 1.21
N SER A 49 10.71 -13.47 1.39
CA SER A 49 9.40 -14.12 1.53
C SER A 49 8.63 -13.59 2.75
N ALA A 50 9.29 -13.49 3.90
CA ALA A 50 8.70 -12.95 5.12
C ALA A 50 8.31 -11.47 4.98
N ALA A 51 9.12 -10.67 4.29
CA ALA A 51 8.81 -9.27 4.03
C ALA A 51 7.58 -9.12 3.12
N ILE A 52 7.47 -9.93 2.06
CA ILE A 52 6.31 -9.94 1.17
C ILE A 52 5.05 -10.38 1.93
N GLU A 53 5.13 -11.46 2.70
CA GLU A 53 4.01 -11.94 3.50
C GLU A 53 3.52 -10.88 4.49
N LYS A 54 4.47 -10.21 5.18
CA LYS A 54 4.14 -9.14 6.12
C LYS A 54 3.54 -7.93 5.42
N ALA A 55 4.07 -7.54 4.26
CA ALA A 55 3.53 -6.45 3.46
C ALA A 55 2.09 -6.73 3.04
N ASN A 56 1.82 -7.93 2.50
CA ASN A 56 0.45 -8.33 2.12
C ASN A 56 -0.51 -8.30 3.31
N LYS A 57 -0.09 -8.77 4.49
CA LYS A 57 -0.91 -8.71 5.71
C LYS A 57 -1.19 -7.27 6.17
N ILE A 58 -0.25 -6.35 5.96
CA ILE A 58 -0.45 -4.93 6.27
C ILE A 58 -1.41 -4.32 5.25
N MET A 59 -1.19 -4.53 3.95
CA MET A 59 -2.07 -4.03 2.89
C MET A 59 -3.50 -4.55 3.08
N GLU A 60 -3.67 -5.85 3.29
CA GLU A 60 -4.99 -6.45 3.56
C GLU A 60 -5.64 -5.82 4.79
N ARG A 61 -4.87 -5.55 5.86
CA ARG A 61 -5.40 -4.92 7.08
C ARG A 61 -5.85 -3.47 6.85
N GLU A 62 -5.17 -2.72 5.99
CA GLU A 62 -5.44 -1.30 5.74
C GLU A 62 -6.48 -1.10 4.62
N GLU A 63 -6.42 -1.89 3.55
CA GLU A 63 -7.39 -1.88 2.44
C GLU A 63 -8.73 -2.49 2.86
N THR A 64 -8.71 -3.44 3.79
CA THR A 64 -9.93 -3.85 4.49
C THR A 64 -10.24 -2.80 5.54
N LEU A 65 -11.09 -1.83 5.20
CA LEU A 65 -11.93 -1.15 6.18
C LEU A 65 -12.67 -2.26 6.93
N LYS A 66 -12.10 -2.74 8.04
CA LYS A 66 -12.82 -3.55 9.02
C LYS A 66 -13.85 -2.62 9.63
N LEU A 67 -14.91 -2.40 8.87
CA LEU A 67 -16.16 -1.93 9.37
C LEU A 67 -16.44 -2.83 10.56
N SER A 68 -16.39 -2.26 11.76
CA SER A 68 -16.88 -2.99 12.91
C SER A 68 -18.30 -3.44 12.57
N LYS A 69 -18.81 -4.53 13.17
CA LYS A 69 -20.17 -5.00 12.88
C LYS A 69 -21.20 -3.85 12.89
N ARG A 70 -20.95 -2.85 13.75
CA ARG A 70 -21.70 -1.59 13.83
C ARG A 70 -21.55 -0.71 12.59
N ASP A 71 -20.33 -0.46 12.13
CA ASP A 71 -20.08 0.39 10.95
C ASP A 71 -20.57 -0.29 9.67
N ALA A 72 -20.48 -1.62 9.59
CA ALA A 72 -21.00 -2.39 8.45
C ALA A 72 -22.53 -2.29 8.39
N MET A 73 -23.22 -2.35 9.54
CA MET A 73 -24.66 -2.11 9.61
C MET A 73 -25.02 -0.66 9.27
N LEU A 74 -24.24 0.33 9.70
CA LEU A 74 -24.44 1.73 9.34
C LEU A 74 -24.25 1.96 7.84
N LEU A 75 -23.24 1.33 7.22
CA LEU A 75 -23.03 1.38 5.78
C LEU A 75 -24.18 0.70 5.05
N LEU A 76 -24.63 -0.48 5.49
CA LEU A 76 -25.76 -1.19 4.89
C LEU A 76 -27.05 -0.36 4.98
N GLU A 77 -27.33 0.23 6.15
CA GLU A 77 -28.47 1.13 6.34
C GLU A 77 -28.37 2.37 5.45
N ALA A 78 -27.18 2.93 5.27
CA ALA A 78 -26.95 4.07 4.37
C ALA A 78 -27.06 3.71 2.88
N LEU A 79 -26.77 2.46 2.50
CA LEU A 79 -26.97 1.95 1.14
C LEU A 79 -28.45 1.66 0.85
N ASP A 80 -29.16 1.04 1.80
CA ASP A 80 -30.60 0.74 1.68
C ASP A 80 -31.47 1.99 1.77
N ARG A 81 -31.03 3.00 2.53
CA ARG A 81 -31.68 4.31 2.66
C ARG A 81 -30.66 5.41 2.42
N PRO A 82 -30.42 5.81 1.15
CA PRO A 82 -29.51 6.90 0.87
C PRO A 82 -29.97 8.16 1.60
N ALA A 83 -29.15 8.63 2.54
CA ALA A 83 -29.45 9.82 3.33
C ALA A 83 -29.51 11.04 2.40
N LYS A 84 -30.55 11.87 2.55
CA LYS A 84 -30.62 13.16 1.84
C LYS A 84 -29.42 14.02 2.24
N ALA A 85 -28.75 14.61 1.26
CA ALA A 85 -27.62 15.52 1.49
C ALA A 85 -28.02 16.61 2.49
N ASN A 86 -27.20 16.78 3.54
CA ASN A 86 -27.42 17.83 4.52
C ASN A 86 -27.12 19.22 3.89
N LYS A 87 -27.65 20.29 4.49
CA LYS A 87 -27.49 21.66 3.95
C LYS A 87 -26.02 22.03 3.72
N LYS A 88 -25.11 21.62 4.62
CA LYS A 88 -23.67 21.87 4.53
C LYS A 88 -23.03 21.16 3.33
N LEU A 89 -23.44 19.92 3.02
CA LEU A 89 -22.97 19.18 1.84
C LEU A 89 -23.47 19.83 0.55
N SER A 90 -24.73 20.28 0.52
CA SER A 90 -25.28 20.99 -0.64
C SER A 90 -24.60 22.33 -0.89
N GLU A 91 -24.29 23.08 0.18
CA GLU A 91 -23.54 24.34 0.11
C GLU A 91 -22.09 24.10 -0.36
N ALA A 92 -21.42 23.08 0.18
CA ALA A 92 -20.06 22.70 -0.24
C ALA A 92 -20.01 22.26 -1.71
N PHE A 93 -21.03 21.51 -2.17
CA PHE A 93 -21.14 21.10 -3.57
C PHE A 93 -21.33 22.30 -4.50
N LYS A 94 -22.20 23.25 -4.15
CA LYS A 94 -22.37 24.51 -4.92
C LYS A 94 -21.08 25.32 -4.98
N ALA A 95 -20.39 25.47 -3.85
CA ALA A 95 -19.12 26.18 -3.80
C ALA A 95 -18.02 25.49 -4.63
N TYR A 96 -18.06 24.16 -4.75
CA TYR A 96 -17.15 23.41 -5.62
C TYR A 96 -17.45 23.65 -7.11
N GLU A 97 -18.73 23.60 -7.51
CA GLU A 97 -19.16 23.86 -8.89
C GLU A 97 -18.85 25.31 -9.33
N GLU A 98 -19.07 26.29 -8.45
CA GLU A 98 -18.74 27.70 -8.71
C GLU A 98 -17.23 27.95 -8.85
N LYS A 99 -16.38 27.09 -8.25
CA LYS A 99 -14.91 27.21 -8.30
C LYS A 99 -14.28 26.44 -9.47
N LYS A 100 -15.08 25.63 -10.18
CA LYS A 100 -14.65 24.82 -11.33
C LYS A 100 -14.91 25.54 -12.68
N LEU A 101 -15.61 26.67 -12.65
CA LEU A 101 -15.74 27.67 -13.72
C LEU A 101 -14.67 28.76 -13.58
#